data_AF-M0N6V4-F1
#
_entry.id   AF-M0N6V4-F1
#
_cell.length_a   1.000
_cell.length_b   1.000
_cell.length_c   1.000
_cell.angle_alpha   90.00
_cell.angle_beta   90.00
_cell.angle_gamma   90.00
#
_symmetry.space_group_name_H-M   'P 1'
#
loop_
_entity.id
_entity.type
_entity.pdbx_description
1 polymer ?
#
loop_
_entity_poly.entity_id
_entity_poly.type
_entity_poly.pdbx_seq_one_letter_code
_entity_poly.pdbx_strand_id
1 'polypeptide(L)'
;MSSPELDVVEFLLTTHVYNDDRERDADDLPPRYRRAFWSDEGIERPLAATEATAETATGVADPWSAISGLMFTDHDEFSGSLSLTERAMAEDWFAERADTDRIEENPTLAAALDDADYERAREANRPVRADRVWIDSLLEEYFDNEEDEEMLDLVDVRAPEEVEMTLNDLVLTSDQKGEIEKIMKAIEHREYLATIGLREIGKLLYVGPPGTGKTTTARALAHELDLPFVEVKLSMVTSQYLGETAKNVEKTFEVAKRLSPCILFIDEFDFVAKTRNSDEHVALKRAVNTLLKSIDEISLINDEVLLIGATNHPDQLDAAAWRRFDEIVNFPKPDSLMRADILRIVTREMDIENFDPEALASDTEGLTGSDLRLVLREAVLDALTEERTTLTQADLEAAVRDFEERDSLKDLDMIEGDHDALVAGGDISADGGSDEHDHDHGADGHAHDH
;
A
#
# COMPACT_ATOMS: atom_id res chain seq x y z
N MET A 1 -29.78 -4.89 -1.20
CA MET A 1 -29.35 -6.21 -1.71
C MET A 1 -29.99 -6.36 -3.07
N SER A 2 -29.14 -6.51 -4.09
CA SER A 2 -29.56 -6.78 -5.46
C SER A 2 -30.42 -8.06 -5.54
N SER A 3 -31.35 -8.12 -6.50
CA SER A 3 -32.03 -9.37 -6.80
C SER A 3 -31.13 -10.20 -7.74
N PRO A 4 -30.98 -11.53 -7.52
CA PRO A 4 -30.16 -12.38 -8.40
C PRO A 4 -30.54 -12.27 -9.87
N GLU A 5 -31.81 -12.03 -10.17
CA GLU A 5 -32.30 -11.82 -11.54
C GLU A 5 -31.76 -10.53 -12.15
N LEU A 6 -31.69 -9.45 -11.34
CA LEU A 6 -31.16 -8.16 -11.79
C LEU A 6 -29.67 -8.26 -12.11
N ASP A 7 -28.89 -8.97 -11.29
CA ASP A 7 -27.46 -9.19 -11.51
C ASP A 7 -27.18 -9.95 -12.81
N VAL A 8 -27.93 -11.02 -13.06
CA VAL A 8 -27.74 -11.84 -14.27
C VAL A 8 -28.22 -11.10 -15.52
N VAL A 9 -29.35 -10.39 -15.46
CA VAL A 9 -29.82 -9.59 -16.61
C VAL A 9 -28.84 -8.46 -16.93
N GLU A 10 -28.28 -7.79 -15.93
CA GLU A 10 -27.24 -6.77 -16.12
C GLU A 10 -26.03 -7.34 -16.88
N PHE A 11 -25.55 -8.52 -16.45
CA PHE A 11 -24.45 -9.22 -17.11
C PHE A 11 -24.77 -9.55 -18.58
N LEU A 12 -25.97 -10.07 -18.86
CA LEU A 12 -26.39 -10.40 -20.22
C LEU A 12 -26.54 -9.15 -21.11
N LEU A 13 -27.10 -8.06 -20.57
CA LEU A 13 -27.18 -6.79 -21.29
C LEU A 13 -25.77 -6.25 -21.56
N THR A 14 -24.89 -6.28 -20.57
CA THR A 14 -23.52 -5.77 -20.69
C THR A 14 -22.75 -6.53 -21.77
N THR A 15 -22.80 -7.85 -21.74
CA THR A 15 -22.12 -8.68 -22.76
C THR A 15 -22.66 -8.42 -24.16
N HIS A 16 -23.98 -8.27 -24.30
CA HIS A 16 -24.62 -7.99 -25.57
C HIS A 16 -24.25 -6.59 -26.12
N VAL A 17 -24.43 -5.55 -25.29
CA VAL A 17 -24.10 -4.15 -25.65
C VAL A 17 -22.61 -4.01 -25.96
N TYR A 18 -21.74 -4.58 -25.13
CA TYR A 18 -20.30 -4.56 -25.36
C TYR A 18 -19.95 -5.21 -26.70
N ASN A 19 -20.51 -6.39 -26.99
CA ASN A 19 -20.25 -7.08 -28.26
C ASN A 19 -20.71 -6.31 -29.50
N ASP A 20 -21.82 -5.57 -29.39
CA ASP A 20 -22.38 -4.74 -30.47
C ASP A 20 -21.56 -3.46 -30.70
N ASP A 21 -21.12 -2.80 -29.62
CA ASP A 21 -20.36 -1.55 -29.68
C ASP A 21 -18.84 -1.81 -29.70
N ARG A 22 -18.24 -1.66 -30.88
CA ARG A 22 -16.79 -1.85 -31.10
C ARG A 22 -15.94 -0.67 -30.65
N GLU A 23 -16.53 0.46 -30.28
CA GLU A 23 -15.79 1.60 -29.75
C GLU A 23 -15.42 1.39 -28.28
N ARG A 24 -16.04 0.41 -27.60
CA ARG A 24 -15.75 0.08 -26.20
C ARG A 24 -14.49 -0.77 -26.05
N ASP A 25 -13.73 -0.49 -25.01
CA ASP A 25 -12.56 -1.25 -24.60
C ASP A 25 -12.77 -1.90 -23.23
N ALA A 26 -11.77 -2.64 -22.74
CA ALA A 26 -11.90 -3.36 -21.49
C ALA A 26 -12.20 -2.43 -20.29
N ASP A 27 -11.84 -1.14 -20.34
CA ASP A 27 -12.16 -0.18 -19.27
C ASP A 27 -13.65 0.19 -19.22
N ASP A 28 -14.43 -0.17 -20.25
CA ASP A 28 -15.90 0.01 -20.24
C ASP A 28 -16.65 -1.13 -19.53
N LEU A 29 -15.95 -2.21 -19.16
CA LEU A 29 -16.51 -3.32 -18.41
C LEU A 29 -16.28 -3.14 -16.91
N PRO A 30 -17.30 -3.38 -16.06
CA PRO A 30 -17.11 -3.47 -14.61
C PRO A 30 -16.04 -4.50 -14.23
N PRO A 31 -15.21 -4.27 -13.18
CA PRO A 31 -14.16 -5.21 -12.75
C PRO A 31 -14.67 -6.64 -12.52
N ARG A 32 -15.86 -6.77 -11.91
CA ARG A 32 -16.52 -8.07 -11.69
C ARG A 32 -16.77 -8.85 -12.98
N TYR A 33 -17.01 -8.16 -14.09
CA TYR A 33 -17.28 -8.78 -15.39
C TYR A 33 -15.98 -9.04 -16.16
N ARG A 34 -14.99 -8.14 -16.06
CA ARG A 34 -13.66 -8.36 -16.65
C ARG A 34 -13.04 -9.67 -16.20
N ARG A 35 -13.09 -9.95 -14.90
CA ARG A 35 -12.58 -11.20 -14.30
C ARG A 35 -13.19 -12.46 -14.92
N ALA A 36 -14.44 -12.42 -15.36
CA ALA A 36 -15.11 -13.57 -15.95
C ALA A 36 -14.69 -13.83 -17.41
N PHE A 37 -14.11 -12.83 -18.10
CA PHE A 37 -13.77 -12.89 -19.52
C PHE A 37 -12.28 -12.79 -19.83
N TRP A 38 -11.44 -12.65 -18.81
CA TRP A 38 -10.01 -12.51 -19.00
C TRP A 38 -9.36 -13.80 -19.52
N SER A 39 -8.61 -13.70 -20.61
CA SER A 39 -7.71 -14.73 -21.15
C SER A 39 -6.25 -14.29 -21.08
N ASP A 40 -5.31 -15.17 -21.44
CA ASP A 40 -3.89 -14.84 -21.54
C ASP A 40 -3.61 -13.69 -22.54
N GLU A 41 -4.52 -13.47 -23.50
CA GLU A 41 -4.45 -12.37 -24.49
C GLU A 41 -5.33 -11.16 -24.10
N GLY A 42 -5.88 -11.15 -22.87
CA GLY A 42 -6.78 -10.12 -22.35
C GLY A 42 -8.26 -10.43 -22.59
N ILE A 43 -9.09 -9.40 -22.75
CA ILE A 43 -10.54 -9.59 -22.99
C ILE A 43 -10.81 -9.72 -24.49
N GLU A 44 -11.06 -10.95 -24.94
CA GLU A 44 -11.37 -11.24 -26.33
C GLU A 44 -12.86 -11.05 -26.65
N ARG A 45 -13.14 -10.52 -27.86
CA ARG A 45 -14.49 -10.39 -28.40
C ARG A 45 -14.79 -11.53 -29.39
N PRO A 46 -16.03 -12.08 -29.41
CA PRO A 46 -17.16 -11.68 -28.58
C PRO A 46 -17.10 -12.29 -27.17
N LEU A 47 -17.60 -11.54 -26.19
CA LEU A 47 -17.85 -12.05 -24.84
C LEU A 47 -18.90 -13.15 -24.90
N ALA A 48 -18.54 -14.35 -24.44
CA ALA A 48 -19.43 -15.51 -24.45
C ALA A 48 -20.21 -15.60 -23.13
N ALA A 49 -21.46 -15.15 -23.13
CA ALA A 49 -22.35 -15.30 -21.97
C ALA A 49 -22.77 -16.77 -21.80
N THR A 50 -22.26 -17.39 -20.74
CA THR A 50 -22.52 -18.78 -20.33
C THR A 50 -22.90 -18.82 -18.86
N GLU A 51 -23.48 -19.93 -18.38
CA GLU A 51 -23.74 -20.11 -16.95
C GLU A 51 -22.47 -19.93 -16.10
N ALA A 52 -21.33 -20.47 -16.55
CA ALA A 52 -20.08 -20.36 -15.80
C ALA A 52 -19.52 -18.93 -15.73
N THR A 53 -19.59 -18.19 -16.85
CA THR A 53 -19.14 -16.78 -16.88
C THR A 53 -20.10 -15.89 -16.09
N ALA A 54 -21.42 -16.14 -16.18
CA ALA A 54 -22.43 -15.45 -15.39
C ALA A 54 -22.29 -15.71 -13.89
N GLU A 55 -22.07 -16.96 -13.47
CA GLU A 55 -21.83 -17.32 -12.06
C GLU A 55 -20.58 -16.61 -11.53
N THR A 56 -19.48 -16.64 -12.29
CA THR A 56 -18.22 -15.96 -11.92
C THR A 56 -18.40 -14.44 -11.80
N ALA A 57 -19.14 -13.84 -12.73
CA ALA A 57 -19.36 -12.40 -12.82
C ALA A 57 -20.33 -11.86 -11.76
N THR A 58 -21.34 -12.63 -11.39
CA THR A 58 -22.46 -12.18 -10.55
C THR A 58 -22.45 -12.79 -9.14
N GLY A 59 -21.72 -13.88 -8.94
CA GLY A 59 -21.78 -14.68 -7.71
C GLY A 59 -23.08 -15.49 -7.54
N VAL A 60 -23.97 -15.51 -8.54
CA VAL A 60 -25.22 -16.26 -8.52
C VAL A 60 -24.93 -17.71 -8.90
N ALA A 61 -25.09 -18.63 -7.96
CA ALA A 61 -24.75 -20.06 -8.12
C ALA A 61 -25.56 -20.80 -9.21
N ASP A 62 -26.74 -20.30 -9.58
CA ASP A 62 -27.56 -20.86 -10.66
C ASP A 62 -28.18 -19.72 -11.49
N PRO A 63 -27.40 -19.14 -12.43
CA PRO A 63 -27.82 -17.96 -13.19
C PRO A 63 -29.07 -18.21 -14.03
N TRP A 64 -29.18 -19.38 -14.66
CA TRP A 64 -30.34 -19.72 -15.49
C TRP A 64 -31.61 -19.80 -14.66
N SER A 65 -31.58 -20.50 -13.51
CA SER A 65 -32.73 -20.61 -12.64
C SER A 65 -33.27 -19.25 -12.20
N ALA A 66 -32.37 -18.29 -11.92
CA ALA A 66 -32.74 -16.92 -11.57
C ALA A 66 -33.54 -16.23 -12.69
N ILE A 67 -33.11 -16.35 -13.95
CA ILE A 67 -33.72 -15.61 -15.07
C ILE A 67 -34.76 -16.41 -15.86
N SER A 68 -34.90 -17.72 -15.64
CA SER A 68 -35.75 -18.62 -16.43
C SER A 68 -37.23 -18.22 -16.54
N GLY A 69 -37.72 -17.40 -15.61
CA GLY A 69 -39.08 -16.86 -15.62
C GLY A 69 -39.28 -15.61 -16.50
N LEU A 70 -38.21 -15.04 -17.05
CA LEU A 70 -38.24 -13.84 -17.87
C LEU A 70 -38.53 -14.20 -19.33
N MET A 71 -39.45 -13.45 -19.95
CA MET A 71 -39.94 -13.75 -21.30
C MET A 71 -38.91 -13.44 -22.40
N PHE A 72 -37.85 -12.70 -22.05
CA PHE A 72 -36.82 -12.20 -22.97
C PHE A 72 -35.48 -12.94 -22.84
N THR A 73 -35.42 -14.05 -22.10
CA THR A 73 -34.19 -14.82 -21.86
C THR A 73 -34.29 -16.21 -22.45
N ASP A 74 -33.18 -16.73 -22.96
CA ASP A 74 -33.08 -18.09 -23.51
C ASP A 74 -31.78 -18.77 -23.07
N HIS A 75 -31.81 -20.10 -23.04
CA HIS A 75 -30.72 -20.93 -22.57
C HIS A 75 -30.52 -22.15 -23.47
N ASP A 76 -29.29 -22.30 -23.96
CA ASP A 76 -28.88 -23.49 -24.70
C ASP A 76 -28.26 -24.51 -23.72
N GLU A 77 -29.03 -25.55 -23.37
CA GLU A 77 -28.62 -26.59 -22.41
C GLU A 77 -27.35 -27.36 -22.82
N PHE A 78 -26.94 -27.32 -24.10
CA PHE A 78 -25.79 -28.08 -24.59
C PHE A 78 -24.48 -27.30 -24.42
N SER A 79 -24.51 -26.01 -24.76
CA SER A 79 -23.38 -25.09 -24.64
C SER A 79 -23.33 -24.36 -23.29
N GLY A 80 -24.43 -24.38 -22.53
CA GLY A 80 -24.60 -23.58 -21.32
C GLY A 80 -24.69 -22.08 -21.61
N SER A 81 -25.01 -21.69 -22.85
CA SER A 81 -25.05 -20.29 -23.26
C SER A 81 -26.35 -19.62 -22.85
N LEU A 82 -26.23 -18.42 -22.27
CA LEU A 82 -27.34 -17.57 -21.88
C LEU A 82 -27.47 -16.43 -22.88
N SER A 83 -28.69 -16.10 -23.30
CA SER A 83 -28.91 -15.04 -24.29
C SER A 83 -30.20 -14.27 -24.05
N LEU A 84 -30.25 -13.07 -24.63
CA LEU A 84 -31.44 -12.22 -24.66
C LEU A 84 -32.15 -12.40 -26.01
N THR A 85 -33.41 -12.83 -25.98
CA THR A 85 -34.23 -12.98 -27.19
C THR A 85 -34.81 -11.66 -27.66
N GLU A 86 -35.11 -10.75 -26.72
CA GLU A 86 -35.65 -9.42 -26.99
C GLU A 86 -34.89 -8.35 -26.18
N ARG A 87 -33.82 -7.81 -26.78
CA ARG A 87 -32.94 -6.80 -26.16
C ARG A 87 -33.70 -5.60 -25.59
N ALA A 88 -34.56 -4.97 -26.37
CA ALA A 88 -35.30 -3.78 -25.92
C ALA A 88 -36.18 -4.07 -24.69
N MET A 89 -36.77 -5.26 -24.60
CA MET A 89 -37.55 -5.66 -23.42
C MET A 89 -36.65 -5.85 -22.20
N ALA A 90 -35.45 -6.39 -22.38
CA ALA A 90 -34.48 -6.54 -21.30
C ALA A 90 -33.96 -5.18 -20.81
N GLU A 91 -33.67 -4.25 -21.73
CA GLU A 91 -33.26 -2.87 -21.41
C GLU A 91 -34.35 -2.14 -20.62
N ASP A 92 -35.60 -2.15 -21.12
CA ASP A 92 -36.75 -1.57 -20.41
C ASP A 92 -36.95 -2.22 -19.02
N TRP A 93 -36.88 -3.55 -18.95
CA TRP A 93 -37.04 -4.29 -17.71
C TRP A 93 -35.97 -3.94 -16.68
N PHE A 94 -34.73 -3.78 -17.12
CA PHE A 94 -33.59 -3.42 -16.28
C PHE A 94 -33.67 -1.97 -15.82
N ALA A 95 -33.93 -1.01 -16.73
CA ALA A 95 -34.06 0.41 -16.41
C ALA A 95 -35.21 0.70 -15.42
N GLU A 96 -36.30 -0.07 -15.47
CA GLU A 96 -37.39 0.03 -14.49
C GLU A 96 -37.00 -0.43 -13.06
N ARG A 97 -35.90 -1.17 -12.90
CA ARG A 97 -35.53 -1.87 -11.66
C ARG A 97 -34.18 -1.47 -11.09
N ALA A 98 -33.24 -1.07 -11.95
CA ALA A 98 -31.98 -0.50 -11.56
C ALA A 98 -32.17 0.97 -11.18
N ASP A 99 -31.51 1.41 -10.12
CA ASP A 99 -31.34 2.84 -9.86
C ASP A 99 -30.23 3.41 -10.74
N THR A 100 -30.19 4.74 -10.87
CA THR A 100 -29.17 5.43 -11.64
C THR A 100 -27.76 5.09 -11.16
N ASP A 101 -27.56 4.96 -9.84
CA ASP A 101 -26.26 4.61 -9.26
C ASP A 101 -25.75 3.27 -9.80
N ARG A 102 -26.61 2.24 -9.86
CA ARG A 102 -26.25 0.94 -10.44
C ARG A 102 -25.95 1.00 -11.94
N ILE A 103 -26.67 1.83 -12.71
CA ILE A 103 -26.38 2.00 -14.13
C ILE A 103 -25.03 2.70 -14.31
N GLU A 104 -24.71 3.69 -13.47
CA GLU A 104 -23.43 4.41 -13.45
C GLU A 104 -22.24 3.51 -13.03
N GLU A 105 -22.46 2.42 -12.29
CA GLU A 105 -21.43 1.41 -12.01
C GLU A 105 -21.01 0.61 -13.26
N ASN A 106 -21.71 0.76 -14.38
CA ASN A 106 -21.49 -0.01 -15.60
C ASN A 106 -21.40 0.89 -16.84
N PRO A 107 -20.19 1.31 -17.24
CA PRO A 107 -20.00 2.25 -18.35
C PRO A 107 -20.62 1.78 -19.65
N THR A 108 -20.55 0.47 -19.93
CA THR A 108 -21.17 -0.13 -21.11
C THR A 108 -22.68 0.09 -21.13
N LEU A 109 -23.37 -0.09 -20.00
CA LEU A 109 -24.81 0.15 -19.91
C LEU A 109 -25.15 1.63 -19.81
N ALA A 110 -24.36 2.43 -19.09
CA ALA A 110 -24.53 3.89 -19.03
C ALA A 110 -24.43 4.55 -20.42
N ALA A 111 -23.69 3.95 -21.35
CA ALA A 111 -23.63 4.40 -22.74
C ALA A 111 -24.84 3.98 -23.59
N ALA A 112 -25.52 2.90 -23.23
CA ALA A 112 -26.63 2.34 -23.99
C ALA A 112 -28.00 2.79 -23.48
N LEU A 113 -28.11 3.12 -22.19
CA LEU A 113 -29.34 3.55 -21.53
C LEU A 113 -29.33 5.08 -21.36
N ASP A 114 -30.50 5.71 -21.53
CA ASP A 114 -30.64 7.18 -21.45
C ASP A 114 -30.59 7.73 -20.01
N ASP A 115 -30.59 6.85 -19.00
CA ASP A 115 -30.76 7.19 -17.58
C ASP A 115 -29.45 7.51 -16.83
N ALA A 116 -28.29 7.42 -17.49
CA ALA A 116 -26.98 7.66 -16.88
C ALA A 116 -26.00 8.42 -17.81
N ASP A 117 -24.97 9.03 -17.21
CA ASP A 117 -23.89 9.70 -17.94
C ASP A 117 -22.71 8.74 -18.14
N TYR A 118 -22.44 8.38 -19.39
CA TYR A 118 -21.33 7.49 -19.75
C TYR A 118 -19.96 7.99 -19.30
N GLU A 119 -19.66 9.28 -19.48
CA GLU A 119 -18.32 9.80 -19.14
C GLU A 119 -18.09 9.71 -17.64
N ARG A 120 -19.12 10.05 -16.86
CA ARG A 120 -19.12 9.90 -15.40
C ARG A 120 -18.97 8.44 -14.97
N ALA A 121 -19.71 7.52 -15.61
CA ALA A 121 -19.62 6.10 -15.33
C ALA A 121 -18.21 5.55 -15.64
N ARG A 122 -17.63 5.95 -16.76
CA ARG A 122 -16.28 5.54 -17.17
C ARG A 122 -15.20 6.08 -16.23
N GLU A 123 -15.30 7.34 -15.81
CA GLU A 123 -14.38 7.92 -14.83
C GLU A 123 -14.47 7.24 -13.46
N ALA A 124 -15.67 6.79 -13.06
CA ALA A 124 -15.88 6.08 -11.80
C ALA A 124 -15.51 4.59 -11.86
N ASN A 125 -15.43 4.02 -13.06
CA ASN A 125 -15.09 2.61 -13.24
C ASN A 125 -13.59 2.41 -13.06
N ARG A 126 -13.22 1.55 -12.11
CA ARG A 126 -11.82 1.18 -11.87
C ARG A 126 -11.20 0.67 -13.17
N PRO A 127 -10.05 1.19 -13.63
CA PRO A 127 -9.43 0.78 -14.87
C PRO A 127 -8.87 -0.64 -14.78
N VAL A 128 -8.76 -1.32 -15.93
CA VAL A 128 -8.25 -2.68 -16.10
C VAL A 128 -6.88 -2.87 -15.46
N ARG A 129 -6.04 -1.83 -15.52
CA ARG A 129 -4.68 -1.85 -14.96
C ARG A 129 -4.62 -2.09 -13.45
N ALA A 130 -5.74 -1.94 -12.76
CA ALA A 130 -5.86 -2.18 -11.32
C ALA A 130 -6.31 -3.60 -10.97
N ASP A 131 -6.67 -4.42 -11.96
CA ASP A 131 -7.11 -5.79 -11.74
C ASP A 131 -5.90 -6.71 -11.57
N ARG A 132 -5.97 -7.65 -10.63
CA ARG A 132 -4.90 -8.64 -10.40
C ARG A 132 -4.55 -9.43 -11.66
N VAL A 133 -5.57 -9.82 -12.43
CA VAL A 133 -5.39 -10.67 -13.61
C VAL A 133 -4.61 -9.95 -14.71
N TRP A 134 -4.79 -8.63 -14.85
CA TRP A 134 -4.00 -7.82 -15.78
C TRP A 134 -2.55 -7.72 -15.34
N ILE A 135 -2.31 -7.50 -14.03
CA ILE A 135 -0.95 -7.43 -13.47
C ILE A 135 -0.23 -8.76 -13.66
N ASP A 136 -0.90 -9.89 -13.39
CA ASP A 136 -0.32 -11.22 -13.58
C ASP A 136 0.02 -11.48 -15.06
N SER A 137 -0.85 -11.06 -15.99
CA SER A 137 -0.58 -11.14 -17.44
C SER A 137 0.66 -10.32 -17.85
N LEU A 138 0.80 -9.09 -17.33
CA LEU A 138 2.01 -8.28 -17.56
C LEU A 138 3.26 -8.93 -16.96
N LEU A 139 3.14 -9.56 -15.80
CA LEU A 139 4.24 -10.25 -15.16
C LEU A 139 4.70 -11.45 -16.01
N GLU A 140 3.77 -12.21 -16.58
CA GLU A 140 4.09 -13.31 -17.48
C GLU A 140 4.68 -12.83 -18.81
N GLU A 141 4.20 -11.72 -19.37
CA GLU A 141 4.72 -11.15 -20.62
C GLU A 141 6.15 -10.60 -20.45
N TYR A 142 6.38 -9.82 -19.39
CA TYR A 142 7.63 -9.09 -19.21
C TYR A 142 8.69 -9.84 -18.42
N PHE A 143 8.35 -10.97 -17.80
CA PHE A 143 9.26 -11.77 -16.99
C PHE A 143 9.20 -13.27 -17.35
N ASP A 144 9.34 -13.57 -18.65
CA ASP A 144 9.18 -14.90 -19.24
C ASP A 144 10.43 -15.81 -19.20
N ASN A 145 11.54 -15.31 -18.69
CA ASN A 145 12.84 -15.99 -18.70
C ASN A 145 13.54 -15.96 -17.34
N GLU A 146 14.51 -16.86 -17.15
CA GLU A 146 15.21 -17.07 -15.87
C GLU A 146 15.86 -15.78 -15.30
N GLU A 147 16.42 -14.89 -16.13
CA GLU A 147 17.04 -13.65 -15.63
C GLU A 147 15.99 -12.63 -15.15
N ASP A 148 14.82 -12.64 -15.77
CA ASP A 148 13.70 -11.77 -15.42
C ASP A 148 12.93 -12.29 -14.19
N GLU A 149 12.73 -13.61 -14.05
CA GLU A 149 12.15 -14.21 -12.83
C GLU A 149 12.95 -13.83 -11.56
N GLU A 150 14.29 -13.80 -11.66
CA GLU A 150 15.15 -13.32 -10.57
C GLU A 150 14.87 -11.85 -10.17
N MET A 151 14.33 -11.02 -11.08
CA MET A 151 13.97 -9.65 -10.75
C MET A 151 12.71 -9.58 -9.87
N LEU A 152 11.75 -10.48 -10.11
CA LEU A 152 10.51 -10.56 -9.33
C LEU A 152 10.77 -11.00 -7.89
N ASP A 153 11.83 -11.77 -7.65
CA ASP A 153 12.27 -12.08 -6.29
C ASP A 153 12.58 -10.81 -5.49
N LEU A 154 13.02 -9.72 -6.14
CA LEU A 154 13.44 -8.47 -5.51
C LEU A 154 12.27 -7.62 -4.98
N VAL A 155 11.05 -7.85 -5.48
CA VAL A 155 9.89 -7.02 -5.20
C VAL A 155 8.69 -7.84 -4.72
N ASP A 156 7.76 -7.19 -4.06
CA ASP A 156 6.41 -7.68 -3.80
C ASP A 156 5.44 -6.81 -4.60
N VAL A 157 4.72 -7.41 -5.55
CA VAL A 157 3.77 -6.71 -6.42
C VAL A 157 2.36 -6.99 -5.94
N ARG A 158 1.62 -5.92 -5.64
CA ARG A 158 0.23 -6.00 -5.19
C ARG A 158 -0.71 -5.26 -6.11
N ALA A 159 -1.86 -5.87 -6.35
CA ALA A 159 -2.94 -5.22 -7.06
C ALA A 159 -3.63 -4.19 -6.13
N PRO A 160 -4.10 -3.05 -6.66
CA PRO A 160 -4.90 -2.08 -5.89
C PRO A 160 -6.04 -2.73 -5.11
N GLU A 161 -6.74 -3.70 -5.70
CA GLU A 161 -7.87 -4.40 -5.08
C GLU A 161 -7.50 -5.28 -3.87
N GLU A 162 -6.22 -5.64 -3.71
CA GLU A 162 -5.72 -6.41 -2.56
C GLU A 162 -5.46 -5.52 -1.33
N VAL A 163 -5.52 -4.20 -1.50
CA VAL A 163 -5.32 -3.24 -0.41
C VAL A 163 -6.64 -2.98 0.30
N GLU A 164 -6.80 -3.56 1.49
CA GLU A 164 -8.03 -3.44 2.28
C GLU A 164 -8.25 -2.03 2.87
N MET A 165 -7.18 -1.31 3.23
CA MET A 165 -7.29 -0.01 3.89
C MET A 165 -7.32 1.13 2.88
N THR A 166 -8.34 1.98 2.95
CA THR A 166 -8.47 3.16 2.10
C THR A 166 -7.94 4.42 2.80
N LEU A 167 -7.82 5.53 2.06
CA LEU A 167 -7.44 6.83 2.66
C LEU A 167 -8.49 7.32 3.69
N ASN A 168 -9.74 6.89 3.57
CA ASN A 168 -10.80 7.21 4.53
C ASN A 168 -10.65 6.49 5.87
N ASP A 169 -9.93 5.36 5.89
CA ASP A 169 -9.62 4.60 7.10
C ASP A 169 -8.35 5.10 7.80
N LEU A 170 -7.78 6.22 7.33
CA LEU A 170 -6.55 6.81 7.86
C LEU A 170 -6.79 8.21 8.42
N VAL A 171 -6.24 8.45 9.60
CA VAL A 171 -6.20 9.79 10.20
C VAL A 171 -4.92 10.48 9.76
N LEU A 172 -5.06 11.34 8.75
CA LEU A 172 -3.99 12.16 8.20
C LEU A 172 -4.15 13.63 8.60
N THR A 173 -3.03 14.32 8.81
CA THR A 173 -3.00 15.77 9.04
C THR A 173 -3.41 16.52 7.77
N SER A 174 -3.82 17.79 7.93
CA SER A 174 -4.16 18.64 6.78
C SER A 174 -2.99 18.79 5.79
N ASP A 175 -1.77 18.85 6.30
CA ASP A 175 -0.56 18.94 5.47
C ASP A 175 -0.37 17.65 4.66
N GLN A 176 -0.49 16.48 5.29
CA GLN A 176 -0.39 15.18 4.62
C GLN A 176 -1.45 15.03 3.54
N LYS A 177 -2.70 15.39 3.84
CA LYS A 177 -3.80 15.35 2.86
C LYS A 177 -3.52 16.28 1.68
N GLY A 178 -3.06 17.50 1.95
CA GLY A 178 -2.73 18.47 0.91
C GLY A 178 -1.63 17.98 -0.02
N GLU A 179 -0.57 17.34 0.49
CA GLU A 179 0.48 16.77 -0.36
C GLU A 179 -0.02 15.58 -1.20
N ILE A 180 -0.84 14.70 -0.61
CA ILE A 180 -1.45 13.59 -1.34
C ILE A 180 -2.36 14.10 -2.47
N GLU A 181 -3.22 15.09 -2.18
CA GLU A 181 -4.12 15.70 -3.17
C GLU A 181 -3.34 16.32 -4.35
N LYS A 182 -2.22 17.00 -4.08
CA LYS A 182 -1.35 17.53 -5.14
C LYS A 182 -0.82 16.43 -6.05
N ILE A 183 -0.42 15.30 -5.48
CA ILE A 183 0.11 14.16 -6.25
C ILE A 183 -0.98 13.51 -7.07
N MET A 184 -2.19 13.33 -6.52
CA MET A 184 -3.33 12.85 -7.29
C MET A 184 -3.61 13.76 -8.49
N LYS A 185 -3.61 15.09 -8.28
CA LYS A 185 -3.76 16.06 -9.37
C LYS A 185 -2.60 16.06 -10.37
N ALA A 186 -1.39 15.77 -9.92
CA ALA A 186 -0.25 15.65 -10.82
C ALA A 186 -0.36 14.42 -11.74
N ILE A 187 -0.90 13.32 -11.23
CA ILE A 187 -1.19 12.12 -12.03
C ILE A 187 -2.30 12.42 -13.04
N GLU A 188 -3.41 13.00 -12.60
CA GLU A 188 -4.55 13.39 -13.45
C GLU A 188 -4.14 14.34 -14.57
N HIS A 189 -3.27 15.32 -14.29
CA HIS A 189 -2.85 16.33 -15.26
C HIS A 189 -1.43 16.10 -15.80
N ARG A 190 -0.95 14.85 -15.82
CA ARG A 190 0.41 14.50 -16.25
C ARG A 190 0.79 15.05 -17.62
N GLU A 191 -0.09 14.93 -18.62
CA GLU A 191 0.19 15.43 -19.98
C GLU A 191 0.41 16.94 -20.04
N TYR A 192 -0.37 17.68 -19.25
CA TYR A 192 -0.22 19.12 -19.11
C TYR A 192 1.13 19.47 -18.47
N LEU A 193 1.51 18.77 -17.39
CA LEU A 193 2.81 18.94 -16.72
C LEU A 193 3.97 18.67 -17.68
N ALA A 194 3.88 17.60 -18.48
CA ALA A 194 4.85 17.29 -19.53
C ALA A 194 4.97 18.42 -20.57
N THR A 195 3.84 18.99 -20.97
CA THR A 195 3.76 20.07 -21.99
C THR A 195 4.42 21.36 -21.50
N ILE A 196 4.23 21.72 -20.23
CA ILE A 196 4.88 22.91 -19.64
C ILE A 196 6.33 22.64 -19.21
N GLY A 197 6.81 21.41 -19.35
CA GLY A 197 8.18 21.00 -19.04
C GLY A 197 8.45 20.78 -17.55
N LEU A 198 7.42 20.64 -16.72
CA LEU A 198 7.57 20.34 -15.30
C LEU A 198 7.68 18.82 -15.12
N ARG A 199 8.91 18.33 -14.92
CA ARG A 199 9.24 16.88 -14.90
C ARG A 199 9.76 16.35 -13.57
N GLU A 200 10.15 17.25 -12.67
CA GLU A 200 10.62 16.95 -11.30
C GLU A 200 9.41 16.83 -10.37
N ILE A 201 8.59 15.81 -10.63
CA ILE A 201 7.41 15.46 -9.82
C ILE A 201 7.36 13.93 -9.68
N GLY A 202 6.87 13.49 -8.52
CA GLY A 202 6.53 12.10 -8.27
C GLY A 202 7.57 11.33 -7.46
N LYS A 203 8.45 12.03 -6.74
CA LYS A 203 9.39 11.43 -5.77
C LYS A 203 9.06 11.94 -4.38
N LEU A 204 8.39 11.12 -3.58
CA LEU A 204 7.98 11.44 -2.22
C LEU A 204 8.90 10.76 -1.20
N LEU A 205 9.27 11.48 -0.14
CA LEU A 205 9.93 10.92 1.03
C LEU A 205 9.03 11.02 2.26
N TYR A 206 8.58 9.87 2.76
CA TYR A 206 7.81 9.75 3.99
C TYR A 206 8.76 9.62 5.18
N VAL A 207 8.71 10.56 6.11
CA VAL A 207 9.62 10.60 7.25
C VAL A 207 8.83 10.63 8.55
N GLY A 208 9.25 9.85 9.54
CA GLY A 208 8.67 9.92 10.88
C GLY A 208 8.85 8.63 11.68
N PRO A 209 8.50 8.60 12.97
CA PRO A 209 8.66 7.42 13.81
C PRO A 209 7.99 6.16 13.25
N PRO A 210 8.42 4.95 13.64
CA PRO A 210 7.72 3.72 13.29
C PRO A 210 6.28 3.73 13.81
N GLY A 211 5.38 3.01 13.16
CA GLY A 211 3.98 2.87 13.61
C GLY A 211 3.06 4.05 13.33
N THR A 212 3.53 5.10 12.63
CA THR A 212 2.76 6.30 12.26
C THR A 212 1.96 6.17 10.96
N GLY A 213 2.02 5.00 10.29
CA GLY A 213 1.18 4.72 9.13
C GLY A 213 1.78 5.07 7.76
N LYS A 214 3.09 5.27 7.63
CA LYS A 214 3.78 5.55 6.34
C LYS A 214 3.46 4.51 5.26
N THR A 215 3.74 3.24 5.53
CA THR A 215 3.50 2.11 4.61
C THR A 215 2.01 1.94 4.31
N THR A 216 1.15 2.08 5.32
CA THR A 216 -0.30 2.00 5.14
C THR A 216 -0.84 3.13 4.26
N THR A 217 -0.32 4.35 4.43
CA THR A 217 -0.71 5.51 3.61
C THR A 217 -0.29 5.34 2.16
N ALA A 218 0.92 4.82 1.90
CA ALA A 218 1.39 4.55 0.55
C ALA A 218 0.53 3.48 -0.16
N ARG A 219 0.13 2.42 0.56
CA ARG A 219 -0.76 1.38 0.02
C ARG A 219 -2.17 1.93 -0.24
N ALA A 220 -2.73 2.68 0.71
CA ALA A 220 -4.04 3.32 0.56
C ALA A 220 -4.07 4.30 -0.63
N LEU A 221 -2.96 5.01 -0.87
CA LEU A 221 -2.79 5.85 -2.05
C LEU A 221 -2.78 5.03 -3.35
N ALA A 222 -2.17 3.84 -3.35
CA ALA A 222 -2.20 2.93 -4.50
C ALA A 222 -3.62 2.45 -4.83
N HIS A 223 -4.41 2.14 -3.79
CA HIS A 223 -5.82 1.80 -3.92
C HIS A 223 -6.64 2.97 -4.52
N GLU A 224 -6.44 4.19 -4.02
CA GLU A 224 -7.18 5.37 -4.47
C GLU A 224 -6.84 5.76 -5.91
N LEU A 225 -5.59 5.54 -6.33
CA LEU A 225 -5.11 5.87 -7.67
C LEU A 225 -5.29 4.75 -8.70
N ASP A 226 -5.76 3.57 -8.26
CA ASP A 226 -5.87 2.38 -9.10
C ASP A 226 -4.53 2.05 -9.78
N LEU A 227 -3.44 2.08 -8.99
CA LEU A 227 -2.07 1.83 -9.44
C LEU A 227 -1.46 0.61 -8.75
N PRO A 228 -0.89 -0.36 -9.50
CA PRO A 228 -0.08 -1.44 -8.94
C PRO A 228 0.94 -0.93 -7.90
N PHE A 229 1.07 -1.64 -6.79
CA PHE A 229 2.00 -1.30 -5.71
C PHE A 229 3.19 -2.26 -5.74
N VAL A 230 4.36 -1.73 -6.08
CA VAL A 230 5.63 -2.47 -6.17
C VAL A 230 6.48 -2.14 -4.95
N GLU A 231 6.55 -3.05 -3.98
CA GLU A 231 7.29 -2.90 -2.74
C GLU A 231 8.66 -3.59 -2.82
N VAL A 232 9.74 -2.86 -2.52
CA VAL A 232 11.10 -3.41 -2.59
C VAL A 232 11.41 -4.26 -1.35
N LYS A 233 11.91 -5.48 -1.54
CA LYS A 233 12.30 -6.36 -0.42
C LYS A 233 13.69 -5.98 0.13
N LEU A 234 13.74 -5.65 1.42
CA LEU A 234 14.97 -5.23 2.10
C LEU A 234 16.09 -6.27 2.15
N SER A 235 15.76 -7.56 2.12
CA SER A 235 16.72 -8.68 2.06
C SER A 235 17.67 -8.60 0.86
N MET A 236 17.30 -7.84 -0.18
CA MET A 236 18.10 -7.64 -1.37
C MET A 236 19.26 -6.66 -1.19
N VAL A 237 19.17 -5.78 -0.19
CA VAL A 237 20.22 -4.78 0.10
C VAL A 237 21.27 -5.31 1.08
N THR A 238 20.93 -6.35 1.85
CA THR A 238 21.74 -6.84 2.98
C THR A 238 22.55 -8.10 2.67
N SER A 239 22.45 -8.66 1.45
CA SER A 239 23.10 -9.94 1.14
C SER A 239 24.63 -9.83 1.26
N GLN A 240 25.26 -10.90 1.74
CA GLN A 240 26.72 -10.99 1.94
C GLN A 240 27.52 -10.89 0.61
N TYR A 241 26.83 -10.74 -0.52
CA TYR A 241 27.39 -10.58 -1.87
C TYR A 241 27.25 -9.13 -2.32
N LEU A 242 28.05 -8.27 -1.70
CA LEU A 242 28.17 -6.82 -1.88
C LEU A 242 28.28 -6.30 -3.34
N GLY A 243 28.55 -7.16 -4.32
CA GLY A 243 28.58 -6.81 -5.75
C GLY A 243 27.22 -6.93 -6.46
N GLU A 244 26.34 -7.80 -5.99
CA GLU A 244 25.01 -8.04 -6.56
C GLU A 244 24.02 -6.94 -6.14
N THR A 245 24.22 -6.33 -4.98
CA THR A 245 23.33 -5.31 -4.42
C THR A 245 23.08 -4.13 -5.36
N ALA A 246 24.10 -3.63 -6.05
CA ALA A 246 23.93 -2.52 -7.00
C ALA A 246 23.13 -2.94 -8.25
N LYS A 247 23.37 -4.15 -8.79
CA LYS A 247 22.59 -4.69 -9.92
C LYS A 247 21.13 -4.92 -9.51
N ASN A 248 20.89 -5.40 -8.29
CA ASN A 248 19.54 -5.63 -7.77
C ASN A 248 18.76 -4.32 -7.63
N VAL A 249 19.42 -3.24 -7.21
CA VAL A 249 18.80 -1.91 -7.19
C VAL A 249 18.38 -1.47 -8.60
N GLU A 250 19.25 -1.64 -9.61
CA GLU A 250 18.89 -1.32 -11.00
C GLU A 250 17.72 -2.18 -11.50
N LYS A 251 17.78 -3.50 -11.30
CA LYS A 251 16.70 -4.46 -11.64
C LYS A 251 15.36 -4.06 -11.01
N THR A 252 15.36 -3.63 -9.76
CA THR A 252 14.12 -3.23 -9.04
C THR A 252 13.43 -2.03 -9.71
N PHE A 253 14.20 -1.02 -10.11
CA PHE A 253 13.65 0.14 -10.83
C PHE A 253 13.22 -0.23 -12.25
N GLU A 254 13.92 -1.16 -12.89
CA GLU A 254 13.53 -1.71 -14.19
C GLU A 254 12.18 -2.44 -14.10
N VAL A 255 11.96 -3.26 -13.07
CA VAL A 255 10.66 -3.90 -12.81
C VAL A 255 9.54 -2.86 -12.72
N ALA A 256 9.74 -1.80 -11.95
CA ALA A 256 8.74 -0.73 -11.82
C ALA A 256 8.43 -0.03 -13.15
N LYS A 257 9.45 0.18 -14.01
CA LYS A 257 9.24 0.77 -15.34
C LYS A 257 8.48 -0.18 -16.27
N ARG A 258 8.77 -1.48 -16.23
CA ARG A 258 8.04 -2.50 -17.01
C ARG A 258 6.58 -2.63 -16.56
N LEU A 259 6.32 -2.50 -15.25
CA LEU A 259 4.98 -2.51 -14.66
C LEU A 259 4.29 -1.14 -14.64
N SER A 260 4.82 -0.15 -15.37
CA SER A 260 4.21 1.18 -15.41
C SER A 260 2.81 1.15 -16.06
N PRO A 261 1.87 1.98 -15.59
CA PRO A 261 1.97 2.94 -14.48
C PRO A 261 1.89 2.25 -13.10
N CYS A 262 2.73 2.64 -12.13
CA CYS A 262 2.72 2.02 -10.80
C CYS A 262 3.24 2.95 -9.68
N ILE A 263 3.09 2.51 -8.43
CA ILE A 263 3.79 3.09 -7.27
C ILE A 263 4.97 2.18 -6.91
N LEU A 264 6.20 2.71 -6.95
CA LEU A 264 7.39 2.06 -6.42
C LEU A 264 7.62 2.51 -4.97
N PHE A 265 7.50 1.59 -4.03
CA PHE A 265 7.66 1.85 -2.59
C PHE A 265 8.94 1.22 -2.03
N ILE A 266 9.76 2.04 -1.39
CA ILE A 266 10.98 1.61 -0.71
C ILE A 266 10.84 1.89 0.79
N ASP A 267 10.55 0.85 1.58
CA ASP A 267 10.53 0.96 3.04
C ASP A 267 11.95 0.93 3.62
N GLU A 268 12.10 1.39 4.87
CA GLU A 268 13.38 1.50 5.59
C GLU A 268 14.51 2.09 4.72
N PHE A 269 14.19 3.15 3.99
CA PHE A 269 15.09 3.80 3.05
C PHE A 269 16.41 4.24 3.71
N ASP A 270 16.39 4.52 5.02
CA ASP A 270 17.60 4.79 5.79
C ASP A 270 18.55 3.60 5.88
N PHE A 271 18.08 2.36 5.86
CA PHE A 271 18.95 1.19 5.86
C PHE A 271 19.91 1.20 4.66
N VAL A 272 19.41 1.61 3.50
CA VAL A 272 20.19 1.72 2.27
C VAL A 272 20.98 3.02 2.22
N ALA A 273 20.47 4.12 2.78
CA ALA A 273 21.01 5.47 2.62
C ALA A 273 21.71 6.06 3.87
N LYS A 274 22.25 5.22 4.78
CA LYS A 274 22.94 5.70 6.00
C LYS A 274 24.17 6.56 5.70
N THR A 275 24.26 7.70 6.39
CA THR A 275 25.48 8.51 6.50
C THR A 275 26.55 7.73 7.27
N ARG A 276 27.59 7.21 6.60
CA ARG A 276 28.66 6.44 7.26
C ARG A 276 30.06 6.99 6.97
N ASN A 277 30.76 7.31 8.06
CA ASN A 277 32.10 7.91 8.10
C ASN A 277 33.27 6.89 8.11
N SER A 278 33.03 5.58 8.01
CA SER A 278 34.09 4.57 7.95
C SER A 278 34.37 4.05 6.53
N ASP A 279 35.62 3.67 6.28
CA ASP A 279 36.12 3.09 5.02
C ASP A 279 35.69 1.62 4.82
N GLU A 280 34.94 1.03 5.76
CA GLU A 280 34.72 -0.42 5.81
C GLU A 280 33.73 -1.00 4.79
N HIS A 281 32.94 -0.19 4.06
CA HIS A 281 31.99 -0.72 3.08
C HIS A 281 31.92 0.09 1.77
N VAL A 282 33.00 0.05 0.98
CA VAL A 282 33.06 0.63 -0.39
C VAL A 282 31.90 0.15 -1.26
N ALA A 283 31.51 -1.12 -1.14
CA ALA A 283 30.46 -1.69 -1.98
C ALA A 283 29.04 -1.23 -1.58
N LEU A 284 28.78 -1.03 -0.28
CA LEU A 284 27.54 -0.39 0.16
C LEU A 284 27.45 1.05 -0.35
N LYS A 285 28.54 1.83 -0.28
CA LYS A 285 28.61 3.17 -0.87
C LYS A 285 28.31 3.16 -2.38
N ARG A 286 28.74 2.13 -3.12
CA ARG A 286 28.38 1.97 -4.54
C ARG A 286 26.89 1.70 -4.70
N ALA A 287 26.30 0.79 -3.92
CA ALA A 287 24.86 0.52 -3.95
C ALA A 287 24.03 1.78 -3.65
N VAL A 288 24.42 2.59 -2.66
CA VAL A 288 23.76 3.88 -2.36
C VAL A 288 23.83 4.82 -3.55
N ASN A 289 25.02 4.99 -4.15
CA ASN A 289 25.17 5.85 -5.33
C ASN A 289 24.35 5.36 -6.52
N THR A 290 24.29 4.04 -6.74
CA THR A 290 23.43 3.43 -7.76
C THR A 290 21.97 3.69 -7.46
N LEU A 291 21.51 3.53 -6.21
CA LEU A 291 20.14 3.84 -5.81
C LEU A 291 19.80 5.32 -6.09
N LEU A 292 20.65 6.25 -5.66
CA LEU A 292 20.43 7.67 -5.93
C LEU A 292 20.38 7.97 -7.43
N LYS A 293 21.22 7.31 -8.23
CA LYS A 293 21.19 7.42 -9.70
C LYS A 293 19.89 6.87 -10.29
N SER A 294 19.40 5.71 -9.81
CA SER A 294 18.13 5.13 -10.26
C SER A 294 16.93 6.02 -9.89
N ILE A 295 16.98 6.68 -8.73
CA ILE A 295 15.97 7.69 -8.34
C ILE A 295 15.99 8.88 -9.29
N ASP A 296 17.16 9.34 -9.73
CA ASP A 296 17.26 10.43 -10.71
C ASP A 296 16.69 10.03 -12.08
N GLU A 297 16.82 8.75 -12.45
CA GLU A 297 16.38 8.18 -13.73
C GLU A 297 14.90 7.80 -13.81
N ILE A 298 14.17 7.83 -12.70
CA ILE A 298 12.73 7.55 -12.67
C ILE A 298 11.93 8.85 -12.54
N SER A 299 10.79 8.92 -13.22
CA SER A 299 9.92 10.09 -13.19
C SER A 299 8.47 9.68 -13.39
N LEU A 300 7.55 10.27 -12.61
CA LEU A 300 6.12 10.10 -12.83
C LEU A 300 5.70 10.59 -14.22
N ILE A 301 6.35 11.64 -14.72
CA ILE A 301 5.97 12.25 -16.00
C ILE A 301 6.47 11.42 -17.19
N ASN A 302 7.68 10.87 -17.14
CA ASN A 302 8.24 10.13 -18.28
C ASN A 302 7.98 8.62 -18.21
N ASP A 303 8.10 8.04 -17.02
CA ASP A 303 8.06 6.59 -16.80
C ASP A 303 6.74 6.14 -16.15
N GLU A 304 5.86 7.06 -15.76
CA GLU A 304 4.57 6.76 -15.10
C GLU A 304 4.73 6.02 -13.77
N VAL A 305 5.87 6.22 -13.10
CA VAL A 305 6.15 5.65 -11.79
C VAL A 305 6.18 6.74 -10.73
N LEU A 306 5.31 6.59 -9.72
CA LEU A 306 5.38 7.36 -8.48
C LEU A 306 6.34 6.66 -7.52
N LEU A 307 7.47 7.30 -7.20
CA LEU A 307 8.42 6.79 -6.22
C LEU A 307 8.07 7.30 -4.82
N ILE A 308 7.95 6.40 -3.86
CA ILE A 308 7.78 6.72 -2.45
C ILE A 308 8.85 6.01 -1.63
N GLY A 309 9.75 6.78 -1.01
CA GLY A 309 10.67 6.26 0.01
C GLY A 309 10.10 6.49 1.40
N ALA A 310 10.22 5.52 2.32
CA ALA A 310 9.83 5.69 3.72
C ALA A 310 11.02 5.46 4.65
N THR A 311 11.18 6.31 5.67
CA THR A 311 12.23 6.16 6.68
C THR A 311 11.71 6.41 8.09
N ASN A 312 12.24 5.63 9.04
CA ASN A 312 12.03 5.81 10.48
C ASN A 312 13.11 6.71 11.13
N HIS A 313 14.24 6.89 10.45
CA HIS A 313 15.44 7.57 10.96
C HIS A 313 15.91 8.65 9.97
N PRO A 314 15.15 9.75 9.82
CA PRO A 314 15.51 10.82 8.90
C PRO A 314 16.88 11.47 9.23
N ASP A 315 17.31 11.40 10.48
CA ASP A 315 18.62 11.86 10.95
C ASP A 315 19.80 11.03 10.40
N GLN A 316 19.55 9.79 10.00
CA GLN A 316 20.57 8.90 9.44
C GLN A 316 20.77 9.09 7.93
N LEU A 317 19.81 9.74 7.25
CA LEU A 317 19.85 9.95 5.80
C LEU A 317 20.90 10.97 5.37
N ASP A 318 21.72 10.61 4.39
CA ASP A 318 22.70 11.53 3.79
C ASP A 318 21.99 12.70 3.05
N ALA A 319 22.57 13.89 3.13
CA ALA A 319 22.08 15.11 2.47
C ALA A 319 21.96 14.98 0.94
N ALA A 320 22.65 14.02 0.32
CA ALA A 320 22.44 13.69 -1.08
C ALA A 320 21.03 13.14 -1.28
N ALA A 321 20.62 12.14 -0.51
CA ALA A 321 19.32 11.49 -0.65
C ALA A 321 18.15 12.48 -0.49
N TRP A 322 18.22 13.35 0.51
CA TRP A 322 17.22 14.41 0.73
C TRP A 322 16.95 15.29 -0.50
N ARG A 323 17.96 15.52 -1.36
CA ARG A 323 17.82 16.38 -2.54
C ARG A 323 17.22 15.70 -3.77
N ARG A 324 17.00 14.37 -3.72
CA ARG A 324 16.48 13.58 -4.85
C ARG A 324 14.97 13.36 -4.77
N PHE A 325 14.38 13.64 -3.63
CA PHE A 325 12.93 13.64 -3.46
C PHE A 325 12.42 15.06 -3.68
N ASP A 326 11.33 15.15 -4.43
CA ASP A 326 10.68 16.41 -4.78
C ASP A 326 9.93 16.98 -3.57
N GLU A 327 9.31 16.09 -2.79
CA GLU A 327 8.48 16.44 -1.63
C GLU A 327 8.78 15.55 -0.42
N ILE A 328 8.67 16.14 0.77
CA ILE A 328 8.88 15.47 2.05
C ILE A 328 7.58 15.52 2.84
N VAL A 329 7.03 14.34 3.14
CA VAL A 329 5.80 14.20 3.93
C VAL A 329 6.16 13.74 5.34
N ASN A 330 5.89 14.58 6.33
CA ASN A 330 6.17 14.28 7.73
C ASN A 330 5.01 13.49 8.37
N PHE A 331 5.34 12.39 9.05
CA PHE A 331 4.44 11.54 9.83
C PHE A 331 4.82 11.62 11.31
N PRO A 332 4.41 12.67 12.03
CA PRO A 332 4.69 12.80 13.45
C PRO A 332 3.90 11.78 14.28
N LYS A 333 4.25 11.63 15.56
CA LYS A 333 3.38 10.94 16.51
C LYS A 333 2.02 11.68 16.58
N PRO A 334 0.90 10.95 16.65
CA PRO A 334 -0.42 11.57 16.68
C PRO A 334 -0.64 12.37 17.97
N ASP A 335 -1.26 13.54 17.85
CA ASP A 335 -1.73 14.31 19.00
C ASP A 335 -2.97 13.65 19.65
N SER A 336 -3.46 14.24 20.75
CA SER A 336 -4.62 13.68 21.47
C SER A 336 -5.88 13.60 20.61
N LEU A 337 -6.13 14.57 19.73
CA LEU A 337 -7.31 14.54 18.86
C LEU A 337 -7.15 13.47 17.78
N MET A 338 -5.97 13.38 17.15
CA MET A 338 -5.65 12.35 16.19
C MET A 338 -5.76 10.95 16.80
N ARG A 339 -5.31 10.75 18.04
CA ARG A 339 -5.45 9.45 18.74
C ARG A 339 -6.92 9.10 18.97
N ALA A 340 -7.77 10.06 19.37
CA ALA A 340 -9.21 9.83 19.52
C ALA A 340 -9.86 9.43 18.18
N ASP A 341 -9.48 10.09 17.08
CA ASP A 341 -9.96 9.74 15.75
C ASP A 341 -9.45 8.37 15.29
N ILE A 342 -8.18 8.04 15.54
CA ILE A 342 -7.62 6.72 15.26
C ILE A 342 -8.44 5.67 16.01
N LEU A 343 -8.63 5.86 17.31
CA LEU A 343 -9.41 4.97 18.17
C LEU A 343 -10.81 4.73 17.61
N ARG A 344 -11.55 5.77 17.20
CA ARG A 344 -12.88 5.64 16.59
C ARG A 344 -12.88 4.76 15.35
N ILE A 345 -11.88 4.90 14.49
CA ILE A 345 -11.77 4.10 13.27
C ILE A 345 -11.49 2.64 13.62
N VAL A 346 -10.46 2.39 14.44
CA VAL A 346 -10.04 1.02 14.75
C VAL A 346 -11.03 0.26 15.64
N THR A 347 -11.87 0.97 16.41
CA THR A 347 -12.92 0.36 17.23
C THR A 347 -14.29 0.32 16.55
N ARG A 348 -14.42 0.73 15.28
CA ARG A 348 -15.72 0.86 14.59
C ARG A 348 -16.55 -0.43 14.58
N GLU A 349 -15.88 -1.58 14.52
CA GLU A 349 -16.51 -2.90 14.45
C GLU A 349 -16.60 -3.60 15.82
N MET A 350 -16.08 -2.96 16.87
CA MET A 350 -16.02 -3.53 18.22
C MET A 350 -17.25 -3.13 19.03
N ASP A 351 -17.81 -4.08 19.79
CA ASP A 351 -18.87 -3.79 20.75
C ASP A 351 -18.25 -3.31 22.08
N ILE A 352 -18.29 -2.00 22.31
CA ILE A 352 -17.68 -1.35 23.48
C ILE A 352 -18.73 -0.53 24.23
N GLU A 353 -19.04 -0.93 25.45
CA GLU A 353 -19.98 -0.23 26.32
C GLU A 353 -19.40 1.08 26.85
N ASN A 354 -20.16 2.17 26.70
CA ASN A 354 -19.83 3.51 27.22
C ASN A 354 -18.45 4.00 26.79
N PHE A 355 -18.05 3.72 25.54
CA PHE A 355 -16.75 4.10 25.00
C PHE A 355 -16.60 5.62 24.87
N ASP A 356 -15.55 6.16 25.48
CA ASP A 356 -15.12 7.55 25.35
C ASP A 356 -13.69 7.58 24.75
N PRO A 357 -13.58 7.77 23.41
CA PRO A 357 -12.29 7.78 22.74
C PRO A 357 -11.43 8.98 23.13
N GLU A 358 -12.04 10.12 23.49
CA GLU A 358 -11.29 11.31 23.95
C GLU A 358 -10.67 11.09 25.33
N ALA A 359 -11.38 10.43 26.24
CA ALA A 359 -10.83 10.05 27.54
C ALA A 359 -9.64 9.09 27.36
N LEU A 360 -9.81 8.03 26.57
CA LEU A 360 -8.74 7.06 26.33
C LEU A 360 -7.55 7.69 25.57
N ALA A 361 -7.81 8.62 24.65
CA ALA A 361 -6.77 9.34 23.94
C ALA A 361 -5.91 10.21 24.88
N SER A 362 -6.49 10.69 25.98
CA SER A 362 -5.78 11.48 27.00
C SER A 362 -4.76 10.63 27.77
N ASP A 363 -5.05 9.34 27.94
CA ASP A 363 -4.20 8.38 28.66
C ASP A 363 -3.18 7.66 27.76
N THR A 364 -3.12 7.99 26.46
CA THR A 364 -2.26 7.30 25.47
C THR A 364 -1.20 8.24 24.88
N GLU A 365 -0.70 9.19 25.67
CA GLU A 365 0.28 10.17 25.21
C GLU A 365 1.54 9.49 24.67
N GLY A 366 1.98 9.91 23.47
CA GLY A 366 3.19 9.38 22.85
C GLY A 366 3.02 8.03 22.14
N LEU A 367 1.86 7.38 22.23
CA LEU A 367 1.53 6.16 21.47
C LEU A 367 1.25 6.47 20.00
N THR A 368 1.68 5.55 19.13
CA THR A 368 1.43 5.60 17.68
C THR A 368 0.17 4.81 17.31
N GLY A 369 -0.30 4.91 16.06
CA GLY A 369 -1.45 4.14 15.59
C GLY A 369 -1.24 2.62 15.68
N SER A 370 0.00 2.15 15.51
CA SER A 370 0.33 0.74 15.72
C SER A 370 0.30 0.34 17.20
N ASP A 371 0.74 1.21 18.10
CA ASP A 371 0.69 0.95 19.55
C ASP A 371 -0.76 0.89 20.04
N LEU A 372 -1.61 1.82 19.59
CA LEU A 372 -3.05 1.80 19.91
C LEU A 372 -3.73 0.51 19.46
N ARG A 373 -3.40 -0.01 18.26
CA ARG A 373 -3.90 -1.31 17.80
C ARG A 373 -3.41 -2.48 18.66
N LEU A 374 -2.19 -2.40 19.19
CA LEU A 374 -1.66 -3.42 20.08
C LEU A 374 -2.37 -3.38 21.45
N VAL A 375 -2.60 -2.19 22.01
CA VAL A 375 -3.41 -1.99 23.22
C VAL A 375 -4.81 -2.60 23.06
N LEU A 376 -5.50 -2.28 21.96
CA LEU A 376 -6.84 -2.82 21.70
C LEU A 376 -6.84 -4.33 21.54
N ARG A 377 -5.81 -4.89 20.90
CA ARG A 377 -5.65 -6.34 20.77
C ARG A 377 -5.55 -7.00 22.15
N GLU A 378 -4.72 -6.48 23.04
CA GLU A 378 -4.59 -7.03 24.39
C GLU A 378 -5.93 -6.93 25.15
N ALA A 379 -6.60 -5.77 25.11
CA ALA A 379 -7.91 -5.60 25.74
C ALA A 379 -8.96 -6.63 25.27
N VAL A 380 -8.98 -6.93 23.97
CA VAL A 380 -9.87 -7.97 23.40
C VAL A 380 -9.49 -9.35 23.91
N LEU A 381 -8.20 -9.70 23.90
CA LEU A 381 -7.75 -11.02 24.35
C LEU A 381 -8.06 -11.23 25.83
N ASP A 382 -7.87 -10.22 26.66
CA ASP A 382 -8.19 -10.27 28.09
C ASP A 382 -9.69 -10.45 28.33
N ALA A 383 -10.54 -9.68 27.64
CA ALA A 383 -11.99 -9.85 27.72
C ALA A 383 -12.43 -11.28 27.32
N LEU A 384 -11.80 -11.85 26.28
CA LEU A 384 -12.05 -13.23 25.86
C LEU A 384 -11.61 -14.27 26.89
N THR A 385 -10.55 -14.02 27.67
CA THR A 385 -10.18 -14.91 28.79
C THR A 385 -11.22 -14.96 29.89
N GLU A 386 -12.04 -13.92 29.99
CA GLU A 386 -13.19 -13.84 30.90
C GLU A 386 -14.51 -14.29 30.25
N GLU A 387 -14.45 -14.90 29.07
CA GLU A 387 -15.61 -15.34 28.27
C GLU A 387 -16.56 -14.18 27.86
N ARG A 388 -16.03 -12.96 27.74
CA ARG A 388 -16.77 -11.77 27.28
C ARG A 388 -16.41 -11.41 25.84
N THR A 389 -17.41 -11.00 25.05
CA THR A 389 -17.24 -10.48 23.68
C THR A 389 -17.55 -8.99 23.56
N THR A 390 -18.01 -8.38 24.66
CA THR A 390 -18.28 -6.94 24.77
C THR A 390 -17.23 -6.35 25.70
N LEU A 391 -16.56 -5.29 25.24
CA LEU A 391 -15.56 -4.56 26.02
C LEU A 391 -16.22 -3.41 26.78
N THR A 392 -15.53 -2.92 27.79
CA THR A 392 -15.87 -1.69 28.50
C THR A 392 -14.73 -0.69 28.38
N GLN A 393 -15.00 0.60 28.61
CA GLN A 393 -13.95 1.62 28.73
C GLN A 393 -12.82 1.20 29.70
N ALA A 394 -13.19 0.55 30.82
CA ALA A 394 -12.23 0.12 31.84
C ALA A 394 -11.29 -1.00 31.35
N ASP A 395 -11.75 -1.88 30.46
CA ASP A 395 -10.90 -2.91 29.84
C ASP A 395 -9.81 -2.25 28.99
N LEU A 396 -10.17 -1.20 28.23
CA LEU A 396 -9.23 -0.45 27.40
C LEU A 396 -8.22 0.33 28.24
N GLU A 397 -8.69 1.03 29.28
CA GLU A 397 -7.82 1.75 30.22
C GLU A 397 -6.86 0.82 30.96
N ALA A 398 -7.29 -0.41 31.29
CA ALA A 398 -6.41 -1.41 31.86
C ALA A 398 -5.32 -1.85 30.88
N ALA A 399 -5.69 -2.13 29.63
CA ALA A 399 -4.73 -2.50 28.59
C ALA A 399 -3.72 -1.39 28.28
N VAL A 400 -4.12 -0.12 28.35
CA VAL A 400 -3.19 1.03 28.24
C VAL A 400 -2.15 1.00 29.35
N ARG A 401 -2.59 0.84 30.61
CA ARG A 401 -1.66 0.76 31.76
C ARG A 401 -0.68 -0.39 31.62
N ASP A 402 -1.18 -1.57 31.25
CA ASP A 402 -0.35 -2.77 31.08
C ASP A 402 0.66 -2.59 29.94
N PHE A 403 0.27 -1.87 28.88
CA PHE A 403 1.17 -1.52 27.79
C PHE A 403 2.30 -0.58 28.25
N GLU A 404 1.97 0.48 28.99
CA GLU A 404 2.95 1.44 29.52
C GLU A 404 3.93 0.78 30.51
N GLU A 405 3.44 -0.14 31.36
CA GLU A 405 4.29 -0.91 32.27
C GLU A 405 5.28 -1.78 31.49
N ARG A 406 4.83 -2.47 30.43
CA ARG A 406 5.69 -3.28 29.56
C ARG A 406 6.73 -2.44 28.83
N ASP A 407 6.35 -1.26 28.33
CA ASP A 407 7.27 -0.36 27.62
C ASP A 407 8.34 0.18 28.57
N SER A 408 7.93 0.60 29.77
CA SER A 408 8.84 1.05 30.83
C SER A 408 9.84 -0.02 31.26
N LEU A 409 9.43 -1.29 31.33
CA LEU A 409 10.32 -2.41 31.65
C LEU A 409 11.36 -2.67 30.55
N LYS A 410 10.99 -2.53 29.27
CA LYS A 410 11.94 -2.65 28.16
C LYS A 410 13.02 -1.57 28.23
N ASP A 411 12.63 -0.34 28.57
CA ASP A 411 13.57 0.77 28.71
C ASP A 411 14.55 0.56 29.88
N LEU A 412 14.10 -0.07 30.97
CA LEU A 412 14.94 -0.45 32.13
C LEU A 412 15.96 -1.54 31.78
N ASP A 413 15.54 -2.61 31.08
CA ASP A 413 16.43 -3.70 30.67
C ASP A 413 17.52 -3.22 29.66
N MET A 414 17.19 -2.23 28.82
CA MET A 414 18.16 -1.62 27.90
C MET A 414 19.23 -0.79 28.62
N ILE A 415 18.90 -0.19 29.78
CA ILE A 415 19.86 0.56 30.60
C ILE A 415 20.78 -0.38 31.40
N GLU A 416 20.27 -1.52 31.89
CA GLU A 416 21.10 -2.52 32.58
C GLU A 416 22.04 -3.27 31.61
N GLY A 417 21.61 -3.53 30.37
CA GLY A 417 22.45 -4.15 29.34
C GLY A 417 23.67 -3.31 28.92
N ASP A 418 23.55 -1.98 28.92
CA ASP A 418 24.66 -1.07 28.65
C ASP A 418 25.63 -0.95 29.83
N HIS A 419 25.16 -1.25 31.06
CA HIS A 419 26.00 -1.26 32.25
C HIS A 419 26.90 -2.51 32.32
N ASP A 420 26.43 -3.66 31.84
CA ASP A 420 27.25 -4.88 31.71
C ASP A 420 28.31 -4.76 30.59
N ALA A 421 28.03 -4.00 29.54
CA ALA A 421 29.03 -3.67 28.50
C ALA A 421 30.15 -2.75 29.02
N LEU A 422 29.85 -1.87 30.00
CA LEU A 422 30.83 -1.00 30.66
C LEU A 422 31.61 -1.71 31.78
N VAL A 423 31.02 -2.71 32.45
CA VAL A 423 31.70 -3.50 33.50
C VAL A 423 32.62 -4.58 32.90
N ALA A 424 32.38 -5.04 31.66
CA ALA A 424 33.26 -5.95 30.93
C ALA A 424 34.57 -5.30 30.40
N GLY A 425 34.80 -4.00 30.66
CA GLY A 425 36.02 -3.27 30.29
C GLY A 425 37.06 -3.09 31.40
N GLY A 426 36.87 -3.71 32.58
CA GLY A 426 37.74 -3.54 33.75
C GLY A 426 38.56 -4.76 34.13
N ASP A 427 39.87 -4.69 33.84
CA ASP A 427 41.00 -5.49 34.36
C ASP A 427 41.10 -6.99 34.00
N ILE A 428 42.17 -7.34 33.26
CA ILE A 428 43.43 -7.90 33.80
C ILE A 428 44.43 -8.03 32.63
N SER A 429 45.39 -7.11 32.54
CA SER A 429 46.69 -7.37 31.93
C SER A 429 47.68 -7.60 33.06
N ALA A 430 47.96 -8.87 33.34
CA ALA A 430 49.07 -9.27 34.19
C ALA A 430 49.98 -10.17 33.36
N ASP A 431 51.05 -9.60 32.81
CA ASP A 431 52.25 -10.39 32.53
C ASP A 431 53.46 -9.68 33.15
N GLY A 432 54.24 -10.46 33.87
CA GLY A 432 55.30 -9.98 34.75
C GLY A 432 56.61 -9.71 34.01
N GLY A 433 57.28 -8.63 34.38
CA GLY A 433 58.67 -8.37 34.02
C GLY A 433 59.29 -7.44 35.04
N SER A 434 60.10 -8.02 35.92
CA SER A 434 60.97 -7.32 36.87
C SER A 434 61.94 -6.40 36.15
N ASP A 435 62.15 -5.19 36.66
CA ASP A 435 63.49 -4.63 36.84
C ASP A 435 63.47 -3.40 37.77
N GLU A 436 64.61 -3.25 38.43
CA GLU A 436 64.88 -2.51 39.64
C GLU A 436 65.07 -0.98 39.46
N HIS A 437 65.14 -0.31 40.62
CA HIS A 437 65.93 0.90 40.93
C HIS A 437 65.31 2.31 40.80
N ASP A 438 65.23 2.91 42.01
CA ASP A 438 65.74 4.23 42.42
C ASP A 438 65.00 5.54 42.05
N HIS A 439 64.45 6.13 43.12
CA HIS A 439 64.76 7.48 43.62
C HIS A 439 64.86 8.67 42.63
N ASP A 440 63.91 9.61 42.80
CA ASP A 440 64.13 10.94 43.41
C ASP A 440 63.63 12.16 42.60
N HIS A 441 63.07 13.11 43.36
CA HIS A 441 62.83 14.55 43.09
C HIS A 441 62.02 14.94 41.82
N GLY A 442 61.13 15.94 41.82
CA GLY A 442 60.93 17.08 42.68
C GLY A 442 59.81 17.96 42.10
N ALA A 443 59.47 19.00 42.85
CA ALA A 443 58.28 19.80 42.75
C ALA A 443 58.25 20.85 41.62
N ASP A 444 57.07 21.48 41.54
CA ASP A 444 56.78 22.87 41.18
C ASP A 444 56.45 23.23 39.72
N GLY A 445 55.32 23.93 39.59
CA GLY A 445 55.37 25.27 39.01
C GLY A 445 54.59 25.50 37.72
N HIS A 446 53.35 25.92 37.88
CA HIS A 446 52.73 27.09 37.23
C HIS A 446 53.11 27.53 35.80
N ALA A 447 52.03 27.77 35.04
CA ALA A 447 51.69 29.01 34.32
C ALA A 447 52.08 29.20 32.83
N HIS A 448 51.01 29.44 32.06
CA HIS A 448 50.78 30.47 31.04
C HIS A 448 51.36 30.38 29.61
N ASP A 449 50.44 30.60 28.68
CA ASP A 449 50.50 31.23 27.34
C ASP A 449 51.57 30.70 26.36
N HIS A 450 51.19 30.20 25.18
CA HIS A 450 50.52 30.92 24.10
C HIS A 450 50.00 29.96 23.02
#